data_AF-A0A6V7TV45-F1
#
_entry.id   AF-A0A6V7TV45-F1
#
_cell.length_a   1.000
_cell.length_b   1.000
_cell.length_c   1.000
_cell.angle_alpha   90.00
_cell.angle_beta   90.00
_cell.angle_gamma   90.00
#
_symmetry.space_group_name_H-M   'P 1'
#
loop_
_entity.id
_entity.type
_entity.pdbx_description
1 polymer ?
#
loop_
_entity_poly.entity_id
_entity_poly.type
_entity_poly.pdbx_seq_one_letter_code
_entity_poly.pdbx_strand_id
1 'polypeptide(L)'
;MLIRIFLINLFFQFSSSISNNKNQVSQLLFVTIATEETDGLKRLQKSAHHFGHDLKIFGLGEEWKGGNMYSEGGAQKIRLLRENLLPYKDDNLIVLFTDAYDVLINSNSETILRTFFASFPETKILFGAEAYCWPDKSLASKYPPIVFGERYLNSGMFIGYIKEILKMLEFAKEQNLADNEDDQLFYTYLFLDENIRNDLKVGLDSLSIIFQNLNGAQEFVTIRKENNEAMIYNSLYITYPLILHGNGPAKILLNQFENYLGENYLQKEETLKPYQNSIKEHLFPTICVSIFIQKPIPYVEEFLIKISELDYPKRKINLYIANNQKYNIEMVEEFRQQWEDFYASFSVINSVDVKEYIARTNSFIYAKKTKSEFLFIVDADSHLDPSALKI
;
A
#
# COMPACT_ATOMS: atom_id res chain seq x y z
N MET A 1 -36.22 4.18 -42.15
CA MET A 1 -35.12 3.21 -42.33
C MET A 1 -34.65 2.78 -40.95
N LEU A 2 -35.27 1.74 -40.40
CA LEU A 2 -34.99 1.22 -39.06
C LEU A 2 -33.89 0.16 -39.16
N ILE A 3 -32.69 0.49 -38.70
CA ILE A 3 -31.57 -0.46 -38.59
C ILE A 3 -31.85 -1.36 -37.39
N ARG A 4 -32.18 -2.63 -37.65
CA ARG A 4 -32.25 -3.68 -36.64
C ARG A 4 -30.83 -4.10 -36.27
N ILE A 5 -30.41 -3.79 -35.05
CA ILE A 5 -29.16 -4.30 -34.47
C ILE A 5 -29.42 -5.76 -34.05
N PHE A 6 -28.75 -6.71 -34.71
CA PHE A 6 -28.69 -8.09 -34.27
C PHE A 6 -27.59 -8.19 -33.20
N LEU A 7 -27.99 -8.26 -31.93
CA LEU A 7 -27.11 -8.69 -30.85
C LEU A 7 -26.97 -10.21 -30.93
N ILE A 8 -25.85 -10.67 -31.48
CA ILE A 8 -25.45 -12.07 -31.41
C ILE A 8 -24.86 -12.30 -30.02
N ASN A 9 -25.67 -12.87 -29.11
CA ASN A 9 -25.18 -13.43 -27.86
C ASN A 9 -24.44 -14.73 -28.18
N LEU A 10 -23.11 -14.66 -28.28
CA LEU A 10 -22.26 -15.86 -28.34
C LEU A 10 -22.17 -16.47 -26.94
N PHE A 11 -23.10 -17.36 -26.60
CA PHE A 11 -22.93 -18.29 -25.49
C PHE A 11 -21.91 -19.36 -25.90
N PHE A 12 -20.66 -19.25 -25.43
CA PHE A 12 -19.73 -20.37 -25.50
C PHE A 12 -20.15 -21.43 -24.48
N GLN A 13 -20.91 -22.44 -24.92
CA GLN A 13 -20.93 -23.74 -24.25
C GLN A 13 -19.66 -24.49 -24.66
N PHE A 14 -18.66 -24.51 -23.79
CA PHE A 14 -17.54 -25.44 -23.95
C PHE A 14 -17.94 -26.81 -23.42
N SER A 15 -18.20 -27.74 -24.34
CA SER A 15 -18.19 -29.17 -24.08
C SER A 15 -16.78 -29.58 -23.64
N SER A 16 -16.67 -30.11 -22.43
CA SER A 16 -15.45 -30.69 -21.88
C SER A 16 -15.00 -31.88 -22.71
N SER A 17 -13.99 -31.69 -23.56
CA SER A 17 -13.11 -32.78 -23.99
C SER A 17 -11.88 -32.73 -23.09
N ILE A 18 -11.92 -33.52 -22.01
CA ILE A 18 -10.76 -33.74 -21.15
C ILE A 18 -9.79 -34.61 -21.95
N SER A 19 -8.85 -33.96 -22.64
CA SER A 19 -7.60 -34.62 -22.99
C SER A 19 -6.78 -34.74 -21.71
N ASN A 20 -6.61 -35.97 -21.24
CA ASN A 20 -5.70 -36.33 -20.17
C ASN A 20 -4.25 -36.08 -20.63
N ASN A 21 -3.81 -34.83 -20.61
CA ASN A 21 -2.41 -34.52 -20.40
C ASN A 21 -2.30 -34.03 -18.96
N LYS A 22 -1.73 -34.86 -18.09
CA LYS A 22 -1.18 -34.42 -16.80
C LYS A 22 -0.01 -33.48 -17.10
N ASN A 23 -0.30 -32.26 -17.52
CA ASN A 23 0.67 -31.20 -17.58
C ASN A 23 1.05 -30.90 -16.13
N GLN A 24 2.34 -31.04 -15.84
CA GLN A 24 2.97 -30.61 -14.60
C GLN A 24 2.45 -29.20 -14.29
N VAL A 25 1.68 -29.06 -13.21
CA VAL A 25 1.14 -27.75 -12.80
C VAL A 25 2.34 -26.87 -12.50
N SER A 26 2.56 -25.84 -13.32
CA SER A 26 3.65 -24.89 -13.08
C SER A 26 3.50 -24.27 -11.70
N GLN A 27 4.57 -24.29 -10.92
CA GLN A 27 4.61 -23.64 -9.62
C GLN A 27 4.81 -22.14 -9.80
N LEU A 28 4.14 -21.32 -8.98
CA LEU A 28 4.34 -19.88 -8.92
C LEU A 28 5.20 -19.52 -7.71
N LEU A 29 6.33 -18.86 -7.95
CA LEU A 29 7.16 -18.24 -6.93
C LEU A 29 6.88 -16.74 -6.90
N PHE A 30 6.30 -16.25 -5.81
CA PHE A 30 6.03 -14.83 -5.60
C PHE A 30 7.19 -14.17 -4.87
N VAL A 31 7.80 -13.14 -5.45
CA VAL A 31 9.00 -12.48 -4.91
C VAL A 31 8.85 -10.96 -4.87
N THR A 32 9.47 -10.33 -3.89
CA THR A 32 9.60 -8.87 -3.79
C THR A 32 10.94 -8.48 -3.17
N ILE A 33 11.31 -7.21 -3.31
CA ILE A 33 12.50 -6.61 -2.69
C ILE A 33 12.06 -5.60 -1.65
N ALA A 34 12.51 -5.78 -0.41
CA ALA A 34 12.32 -4.81 0.65
C ALA A 34 13.53 -4.84 1.59
N THR A 35 14.00 -3.67 1.98
CA THR A 35 15.10 -3.51 2.94
C THR A 35 14.61 -3.33 4.37
N GLU A 36 13.36 -2.88 4.55
CA GLU A 36 12.78 -2.57 5.85
C GLU A 36 11.35 -3.09 5.99
N GLU A 37 10.96 -3.38 7.23
CA GLU A 37 9.62 -3.84 7.59
C GLU A 37 8.65 -2.65 7.73
N THR A 38 8.18 -2.13 6.60
CA THR A 38 7.23 -1.00 6.55
C THR A 38 5.77 -1.46 6.59
N ASP A 39 4.84 -0.55 6.89
CA ASP A 39 3.40 -0.87 6.81
C ASP A 39 2.96 -1.22 5.38
N GLY A 40 3.63 -0.67 4.36
CA GLY A 40 3.42 -1.04 2.96
C GLY A 40 3.81 -2.49 2.66
N LEU A 41 4.94 -2.96 3.20
CA LEU A 41 5.34 -4.37 3.10
C LEU A 41 4.38 -5.29 3.85
N LYS A 42 3.98 -4.91 5.07
CA LYS A 42 2.99 -5.67 5.86
C LYS A 42 1.66 -5.80 5.13
N ARG A 43 1.22 -4.75 4.45
CA ARG A 43 0.04 -4.82 3.57
C ARG A 43 0.22 -5.85 2.46
N LEU A 44 1.35 -5.81 1.75
CA LEU A 44 1.63 -6.76 0.68
C LEU A 44 1.60 -8.20 1.23
N GLN A 45 2.30 -8.47 2.34
CA GLN A 45 2.29 -9.76 3.04
C GLN A 45 0.87 -10.19 3.44
N LYS A 46 0.06 -9.28 4.00
CA LYS A 46 -1.33 -9.58 4.40
C LYS A 46 -2.18 -9.98 3.18
N SER A 47 -2.07 -9.24 2.08
CA SER A 47 -2.78 -9.57 0.84
C SER A 47 -2.27 -10.87 0.20
N ALA A 48 -0.96 -11.13 0.25
CA ALA A 48 -0.36 -12.38 -0.20
C ALA A 48 -0.90 -13.59 0.58
N HIS A 49 -0.89 -13.49 1.91
CA HIS A 49 -1.39 -14.53 2.81
C HIS A 49 -2.87 -14.83 2.59
N HIS A 50 -3.70 -13.79 2.41
CA HIS A 50 -5.13 -13.95 2.14
C HIS A 50 -5.40 -14.84 0.90
N PHE A 51 -4.60 -14.68 -0.16
CA PHE A 51 -4.71 -15.48 -1.38
C PHE A 51 -3.84 -16.74 -1.39
N GLY A 52 -3.25 -17.11 -0.25
CA GLY A 52 -2.50 -18.35 -0.06
C GLY A 52 -1.09 -18.35 -0.64
N HIS A 53 -0.48 -17.18 -0.86
CA HIS A 53 0.88 -17.08 -1.39
C HIS A 53 1.95 -17.08 -0.29
N ASP A 54 3.02 -17.85 -0.50
CA ASP A 54 4.26 -17.77 0.27
C ASP A 54 5.18 -16.72 -0.38
N LEU A 55 5.05 -15.47 0.05
CA LEU A 55 5.82 -14.34 -0.46
C LEU A 55 7.28 -14.41 -0.01
N LYS A 56 8.21 -14.48 -0.97
CA LYS A 56 9.66 -14.38 -0.70
C LYS A 56 10.11 -12.92 -0.76
N ILE A 57 10.64 -12.45 0.36
CA ILE A 57 11.14 -11.08 0.51
C ILE A 57 12.66 -11.14 0.52
N PHE A 58 13.30 -10.47 -0.44
CA PHE A 58 14.76 -10.40 -0.52
C PHE A 58 15.25 -9.01 -0.09
N GLY A 59 16.44 -8.97 0.53
CA GLY A 59 17.11 -7.74 0.93
C GLY A 59 16.76 -7.21 2.33
N LEU A 60 15.92 -7.90 3.12
CA LEU A 60 15.54 -7.43 4.46
C LEU A 60 16.76 -7.24 5.36
N GLY A 61 16.88 -6.04 5.94
CA GLY A 61 18.02 -5.66 6.79
C GLY A 61 19.26 -5.19 6.03
N GLU A 62 19.27 -5.23 4.69
CA GLU A 62 20.32 -4.60 3.90
C GLU A 62 20.13 -3.07 3.84
N GLU A 63 21.25 -2.35 3.73
CA GLU A 63 21.23 -0.92 3.47
C GLU A 63 20.69 -0.64 2.05
N TRP A 64 19.75 0.30 1.94
CA TRP A 64 19.23 0.75 0.66
C TRP A 64 20.23 1.70 -0.03
N LYS A 65 20.72 1.27 -1.19
CA LYS A 65 21.65 1.97 -2.08
C LYS A 65 21.02 2.38 -3.41
N GLY A 66 19.75 2.06 -3.62
CA GLY A 66 19.01 2.35 -4.86
C GLY A 66 18.57 3.81 -5.07
N GLY A 67 19.21 4.78 -4.42
CA GLY A 67 18.81 6.20 -4.52
C GLY A 67 17.62 6.56 -3.64
N ASN A 68 16.94 7.68 -3.92
CA ASN A 68 15.88 8.19 -3.05
C ASN A 68 14.45 7.80 -3.49
N MET A 69 14.30 7.11 -4.63
CA MET A 69 13.02 6.71 -5.23
C MET A 69 12.01 7.85 -5.50
N TYR A 70 12.41 9.12 -5.31
CA TYR A 70 11.67 10.31 -5.75
C TYR A 70 12.06 10.71 -7.19
N SER A 71 13.17 10.16 -7.68
CA SER A 71 13.71 10.30 -9.03
C SER A 71 14.19 8.92 -9.54
N GLU A 72 14.95 8.91 -10.63
CA GLU A 72 15.66 7.72 -11.13
C GLU A 72 16.39 6.95 -10.01
N GLY A 73 16.29 5.63 -10.04
CA GLY A 73 16.94 4.73 -9.06
C GLY A 73 16.32 3.33 -9.00
N GLY A 74 16.75 2.52 -8.04
CA GLY A 74 16.14 1.22 -7.74
C GLY A 74 16.81 0.00 -8.37
N ALA A 75 17.88 0.15 -9.16
CA ALA A 75 18.61 -0.97 -9.77
C ALA A 75 19.20 -1.96 -8.75
N GLN A 76 19.37 -1.60 -7.47
CA GLN A 76 19.66 -2.54 -6.39
C GLN A 76 18.66 -3.72 -6.36
N LYS A 77 17.38 -3.48 -6.71
CA LYS A 77 16.35 -4.53 -6.82
C LYS A 77 16.74 -5.58 -7.85
N ILE A 78 17.32 -5.17 -8.99
CA ILE A 78 17.75 -6.05 -10.07
C ILE A 78 18.87 -6.96 -9.59
N ARG A 79 19.89 -6.40 -8.92
CA ARG A 79 20.99 -7.18 -8.35
C ARG A 79 20.47 -8.20 -7.33
N LEU A 80 19.68 -7.75 -6.36
CA LEU A 80 19.12 -8.61 -5.31
C LEU A 80 18.23 -9.71 -5.89
N LEU A 81 17.39 -9.38 -6.86
CA LEU A 81 16.53 -10.36 -7.51
C LEU A 81 17.35 -11.43 -8.23
N ARG A 82 18.36 -11.01 -9.00
CA ARG A 82 19.27 -11.93 -9.71
C ARG A 82 19.96 -12.89 -8.75
N GLU A 83 20.59 -12.35 -7.72
CA GLU A 83 21.36 -13.14 -6.74
C GLU A 83 20.49 -14.17 -6.01
N ASN A 84 19.27 -13.79 -5.64
CA ASN A 84 18.35 -14.66 -4.91
C ASN A 84 17.59 -15.66 -5.79
N LEU A 85 17.49 -15.43 -7.11
CA LEU A 85 16.87 -16.38 -8.04
C LEU A 85 17.85 -17.44 -8.58
N LEU A 86 19.17 -17.20 -8.53
CA LEU A 86 20.19 -18.16 -9.00
C LEU A 86 20.07 -19.59 -8.43
N PRO A 87 19.67 -19.82 -7.16
CA PRO A 87 19.54 -21.17 -6.60
C PRO A 87 18.41 -22.01 -7.21
N TYR A 88 17.40 -21.38 -7.83
CA TYR A 88 16.26 -22.09 -8.40
C TYR A 88 16.62 -22.67 -9.78
N LYS A 89 16.45 -23.98 -9.95
CA LYS A 89 16.92 -24.74 -11.13
C LYS A 89 15.81 -25.39 -11.96
N ASP A 90 14.55 -25.24 -11.57
CA ASP A 90 13.43 -25.76 -12.34
C ASP A 90 13.05 -24.77 -13.44
N ASP A 91 13.38 -25.09 -14.69
CA ASP A 91 13.08 -24.27 -15.86
C ASP A 91 11.57 -24.02 -16.06
N ASN A 92 10.69 -24.84 -15.45
CA ASN A 92 9.23 -24.67 -15.53
C ASN A 92 8.67 -23.76 -14.42
N LEU A 93 9.51 -23.29 -13.50
CA LEU A 93 9.09 -22.38 -12.43
C LEU A 93 8.72 -21.03 -13.02
N ILE A 94 7.53 -20.54 -12.66
CA ILE A 94 7.09 -19.19 -12.97
C ILE A 94 7.42 -18.29 -11.78
N VAL A 95 8.05 -17.16 -12.04
CA VAL A 95 8.35 -16.15 -11.03
C VAL A 95 7.47 -14.94 -11.28
N LEU A 96 6.86 -14.42 -10.23
CA LEU A 96 6.14 -13.16 -10.23
C LEU A 96 6.84 -12.20 -9.29
N PHE A 97 7.44 -11.17 -9.86
CA PHE A 97 8.07 -10.09 -9.15
C PHE A 97 7.10 -8.92 -8.97
N THR A 98 7.11 -8.34 -7.77
CA THR A 98 6.50 -7.03 -7.53
C THR A 98 7.41 -6.13 -6.70
N ASP A 99 7.22 -4.83 -6.82
CA ASP A 99 7.58 -3.87 -5.78
C ASP A 99 6.87 -4.22 -4.47
N ALA A 100 7.38 -3.68 -3.36
CA ALA A 100 6.92 -4.06 -2.03
C ALA A 100 5.90 -3.06 -1.46
N TYR A 101 6.32 -1.80 -1.34
CA TYR A 101 5.69 -0.85 -0.41
C TYR A 101 4.37 -0.24 -0.91
N ASP A 102 4.07 -0.36 -2.18
CA ASP A 102 2.88 0.17 -2.87
C ASP A 102 2.23 -0.87 -3.79
N VAL A 103 2.26 -2.15 -3.39
CA VAL A 103 1.60 -3.24 -4.11
C VAL A 103 0.54 -3.93 -3.25
N LEU A 104 -0.50 -4.45 -3.91
CA LEU A 104 -1.56 -5.25 -3.29
C LEU A 104 -1.92 -6.44 -4.20
N ILE A 105 -1.92 -7.65 -3.64
CA ILE A 105 -2.30 -8.88 -4.35
C ILE A 105 -3.82 -9.09 -4.27
N ASN A 106 -4.45 -9.34 -5.41
CA ASN A 106 -5.91 -9.43 -5.53
C ASN A 106 -6.37 -10.75 -6.17
N SER A 107 -5.53 -11.81 -6.17
CA SER A 107 -5.91 -13.12 -6.69
C SER A 107 -4.98 -14.25 -6.24
N ASN A 108 -5.44 -15.50 -6.37
CA ASN A 108 -4.68 -16.71 -6.06
C ASN A 108 -3.79 -17.19 -7.24
N SER A 109 -2.85 -18.10 -6.95
CA SER A 109 -1.86 -18.55 -7.95
C SER A 109 -2.49 -19.27 -9.14
N GLU A 110 -3.56 -20.03 -8.92
CA GLU A 110 -4.26 -20.74 -10.00
C GLU A 110 -4.84 -19.76 -11.02
N THR A 111 -5.51 -18.70 -10.55
CA THR A 111 -6.10 -17.68 -11.42
C THR A 111 -5.02 -16.87 -12.13
N ILE A 112 -3.96 -16.47 -11.42
CA ILE A 112 -2.82 -15.75 -12.02
C ILE A 112 -2.17 -16.58 -13.14
N LEU A 113 -1.81 -17.83 -12.87
CA LEU A 113 -1.16 -18.71 -13.86
C LEU A 113 -2.09 -19.01 -15.04
N ARG A 114 -3.35 -19.33 -14.77
CA ARG A 114 -4.35 -19.59 -15.81
C ARG A 114 -4.52 -18.38 -16.72
N THR A 115 -4.63 -17.19 -16.14
CA THR A 115 -4.75 -15.93 -16.89
C THR A 115 -3.47 -15.64 -17.69
N PHE A 116 -2.28 -15.80 -17.10
CA PHE A 116 -1.01 -15.62 -17.81
C PHE A 116 -0.91 -16.53 -19.03
N PHE A 117 -1.12 -17.83 -18.87
CA PHE A 117 -1.00 -18.79 -19.96
C PHE A 117 -2.10 -18.64 -21.02
N ALA A 118 -3.33 -18.30 -20.63
CA ALA A 118 -4.45 -18.18 -21.56
C ALA A 118 -4.41 -16.86 -22.36
N SER A 119 -4.08 -15.74 -21.69
CA SER A 119 -4.08 -14.41 -22.31
C SER A 119 -2.78 -14.09 -23.03
N PHE A 120 -1.66 -14.72 -22.67
CA PHE A 120 -0.34 -14.42 -23.20
C PHE A 120 0.45 -15.69 -23.61
N PRO A 121 -0.09 -16.55 -24.50
CA PRO A 121 0.48 -17.86 -24.80
C PRO A 121 1.88 -17.83 -25.43
N GLU A 122 2.22 -16.74 -26.13
CA GLU A 122 3.54 -16.56 -26.73
C GLU A 122 4.53 -15.80 -25.85
N THR A 123 4.09 -15.23 -24.73
CA THR A 123 4.93 -14.40 -23.87
C THR A 123 5.70 -15.26 -22.87
N LYS A 124 6.99 -14.96 -22.68
CA LYS A 124 7.82 -15.62 -21.66
C LYS A 124 8.08 -14.73 -20.45
N ILE A 125 8.10 -13.42 -20.65
CA ILE A 125 8.14 -12.41 -19.59
C ILE A 125 7.10 -11.35 -19.91
N LEU A 126 6.16 -11.13 -19.01
CA LEU A 126 5.12 -10.12 -19.13
C LEU A 126 5.34 -9.05 -18.06
N PHE A 127 5.58 -7.82 -18.50
CA PHE A 127 5.64 -6.65 -17.60
C PHE A 127 4.28 -5.99 -17.47
N GLY A 128 4.06 -5.30 -16.34
CA GLY A 128 3.00 -4.30 -16.24
C GLY A 128 3.18 -3.20 -17.29
N ALA A 129 2.07 -2.63 -17.74
CA ALA A 129 2.06 -1.50 -18.66
C ALA A 129 1.47 -0.25 -17.98
N GLU A 130 1.89 0.94 -18.41
CA GLU A 130 1.40 2.22 -17.91
C GLU A 130 1.25 3.30 -19.00
N ALA A 131 0.58 4.39 -18.63
CA ALA A 131 0.24 5.51 -19.50
C ALA A 131 1.43 6.42 -19.84
N TYR A 132 2.50 6.40 -19.03
CA TYR A 132 3.60 7.34 -19.14
C TYR A 132 4.91 6.67 -19.55
N CYS A 133 5.58 7.22 -20.56
CA CYS A 133 6.97 6.87 -20.86
C CYS A 133 7.88 7.57 -19.85
N TRP A 134 8.34 6.82 -18.85
CA TRP A 134 9.19 7.29 -17.77
C TRP A 134 10.40 6.34 -17.59
N PRO A 135 11.60 6.85 -17.22
CA PRO A 135 11.94 8.25 -16.97
C PRO A 135 12.19 9.07 -18.26
N ASP A 136 12.73 8.46 -19.31
CA ASP A 136 13.06 9.15 -20.55
C ASP A 136 11.90 9.17 -21.56
N LYS A 137 11.18 10.30 -21.59
CA LYS A 137 10.06 10.55 -22.50
C LYS A 137 10.45 10.51 -23.98
N SER A 138 11.72 10.72 -24.32
CA SER A 138 12.18 10.70 -25.72
C SER A 138 12.09 9.31 -26.35
N LEU A 139 12.04 8.26 -25.51
CA LEU A 139 11.92 6.87 -25.95
C LEU A 139 10.52 6.48 -26.41
N ALA A 140 9.50 7.32 -26.17
CA ALA A 140 8.10 7.00 -26.47
C ALA A 140 7.86 6.62 -27.94
N SER A 141 8.59 7.22 -28.88
CA SER A 141 8.48 6.92 -30.31
C SER A 141 9.08 5.57 -30.70
N LYS A 142 9.98 5.01 -29.88
CA LYS A 142 10.65 3.72 -30.12
C LYS A 142 9.80 2.52 -29.68
N TYR A 143 8.83 2.73 -28.78
CA TYR A 143 7.90 1.69 -28.38
C TYR A 143 7.09 1.20 -29.59
N PRO A 144 6.78 -0.10 -29.71
CA PRO A 144 5.84 -0.58 -30.71
C PRO A 144 4.51 0.19 -30.65
N PRO A 145 3.91 0.55 -31.79
CA PRO A 145 2.59 1.16 -31.79
C PRO A 145 1.55 0.13 -31.30
N ILE A 146 0.60 0.60 -30.50
CA ILE A 146 -0.57 -0.18 -30.08
C ILE A 146 -1.84 0.51 -30.56
N VAL A 147 -2.88 -0.29 -30.82
CA VAL A 147 -4.20 0.25 -31.21
C VAL A 147 -4.96 0.75 -29.99
N PHE A 148 -4.87 0.00 -28.89
CA PHE A 148 -5.62 0.24 -27.67
C PHE A 148 -4.90 -0.36 -26.47
N GLY A 149 -4.98 0.30 -25.31
CA GLY A 149 -4.30 -0.10 -24.08
C GLY A 149 -3.16 0.84 -23.69
N GLU A 150 -2.45 0.46 -22.63
CA GLU A 150 -1.25 1.10 -22.14
C GLU A 150 -0.01 0.68 -22.93
N ARG A 151 0.84 1.66 -23.27
CA ARG A 151 1.91 1.47 -24.25
C ARG A 151 3.29 1.26 -23.63
N TYR A 152 3.52 1.80 -22.45
CA TYR A 152 4.86 1.90 -21.88
C TYR A 152 5.06 0.86 -20.78
N LEU A 153 6.27 0.34 -20.65
CA LEU A 153 6.62 -0.64 -19.63
C LEU A 153 6.52 -0.01 -18.23
N ASN A 154 6.19 -0.80 -17.21
CA ASN A 154 6.39 -0.48 -15.80
C ASN A 154 7.16 -1.64 -15.13
N SER A 155 8.28 -1.34 -14.47
CA SER A 155 9.19 -2.33 -13.85
C SER A 155 8.70 -2.85 -12.51
N GLY A 156 7.72 -2.19 -11.90
CA GLY A 156 7.27 -2.51 -10.56
C GLY A 156 6.56 -3.86 -10.47
N MET A 157 6.14 -4.46 -11.60
CA MET A 157 5.60 -5.81 -11.61
C MET A 157 5.88 -6.54 -12.92
N PHE A 158 6.24 -7.81 -12.82
CA PHE A 158 6.30 -8.72 -13.97
C PHE A 158 6.13 -10.17 -13.58
N ILE A 159 5.71 -11.01 -14.53
CA ILE A 159 5.59 -12.46 -14.40
C ILE A 159 6.30 -13.14 -15.57
N GLY A 160 6.99 -14.25 -15.31
CA GLY A 160 7.64 -14.98 -16.39
C GLY A 160 8.30 -16.28 -15.96
N TYR A 161 8.82 -17.00 -16.94
CA TYR A 161 9.60 -18.21 -16.71
C TYR A 161 10.94 -17.85 -16.10
N ILE A 162 11.39 -18.61 -15.10
CA ILE A 162 12.62 -18.28 -14.37
C ILE A 162 13.86 -18.24 -15.27
N LYS A 163 13.92 -19.12 -16.26
CA LYS A 163 15.05 -19.19 -17.20
C LYS A 163 15.20 -17.89 -17.99
N GLU A 164 14.10 -17.39 -18.54
CA GLU A 164 14.07 -16.13 -19.27
C GLU A 164 14.31 -14.93 -18.35
N ILE A 165 13.78 -14.93 -17.12
CA ILE A 165 14.05 -13.88 -16.13
C ILE A 165 15.54 -13.84 -15.75
N LEU A 166 16.17 -14.99 -15.47
CA LEU A 166 17.60 -15.02 -15.16
C LEU A 166 18.45 -14.54 -16.35
N LYS A 167 18.09 -14.94 -17.58
CA LYS A 167 18.75 -14.43 -18.80
C LYS A 167 18.60 -12.91 -18.94
N MET A 168 17.41 -12.38 -18.67
CA MET A 168 17.13 -10.95 -18.65
C MET A 168 17.99 -10.20 -17.61
N LEU A 169 18.10 -10.75 -16.40
CA LEU A 169 18.84 -10.13 -15.30
C LEU A 169 20.37 -10.20 -15.48
N GLU A 170 20.90 -11.17 -16.24
CA GLU A 170 22.34 -11.22 -16.53
C GLU A 170 22.79 -10.04 -17.42
N PHE A 171 21.93 -9.45 -18.26
CA PHE A 171 22.26 -8.23 -19.00
C PHE A 171 22.65 -7.06 -18.09
N ALA A 172 22.01 -6.93 -16.92
CA ALA A 172 22.36 -5.88 -15.95
C ALA A 172 23.79 -6.05 -15.43
N LYS A 173 24.21 -7.31 -15.21
CA LYS A 173 25.58 -7.63 -14.79
C LYS A 173 26.58 -7.38 -15.91
N GLU A 174 26.26 -7.77 -17.15
CA GLU A 174 27.12 -7.51 -18.32
C GLU A 174 27.35 -6.01 -18.56
N GLN A 175 26.34 -5.19 -18.27
CA GLN A 175 26.40 -3.74 -18.37
C GLN A 175 27.03 -3.06 -17.14
N ASN A 176 27.37 -3.82 -16.09
CA ASN A 176 27.83 -3.29 -14.78
C ASN A 176 26.88 -2.25 -14.18
N LEU A 177 25.56 -2.51 -14.25
CA LEU A 177 24.52 -1.63 -13.72
C LEU A 177 24.75 -1.39 -12.22
N ALA A 178 24.90 -0.14 -11.83
CA ALA A 178 25.12 0.28 -10.45
C ALA A 178 23.80 0.28 -9.66
N ASP A 179 23.87 0.01 -8.35
CA ASP A 179 22.69 -0.11 -7.48
C ASP A 179 21.77 1.13 -7.53
N ASN A 180 22.32 2.32 -7.74
CA ASN A 180 21.60 3.60 -7.78
C ASN A 180 21.11 4.02 -9.17
N GLU A 181 21.35 3.23 -10.22
CA GLU A 181 20.74 3.47 -11.54
C GLU A 181 19.26 3.11 -11.55
N ASP A 182 18.55 3.49 -12.61
CA ASP A 182 17.12 3.34 -12.73
C ASP A 182 16.73 1.95 -13.25
N ASP A 183 15.96 1.21 -12.45
CA ASP A 183 15.52 -0.14 -12.82
C ASP A 183 14.56 -0.11 -14.02
N GLN A 184 13.63 0.84 -14.01
CA GLN A 184 12.67 1.06 -15.09
C GLN A 184 13.35 1.37 -16.43
N LEU A 185 14.38 2.23 -16.44
CA LEU A 185 15.12 2.59 -17.65
C LEU A 185 15.90 1.39 -18.20
N PHE A 186 16.51 0.59 -17.32
CA PHE A 186 17.17 -0.67 -17.71
C PHE A 186 16.20 -1.60 -18.45
N TYR A 187 15.03 -1.90 -17.86
CA TYR A 187 14.04 -2.76 -18.50
C TYR A 187 13.44 -2.13 -19.76
N THR A 188 13.27 -0.81 -19.79
CA THR A 188 12.83 -0.07 -20.98
C THR A 188 13.80 -0.27 -22.15
N TYR A 189 15.12 -0.10 -21.94
CA TYR A 189 16.10 -0.31 -23.01
C TYR A 189 16.10 -1.75 -23.51
N LEU A 190 15.96 -2.72 -22.60
CA LEU A 190 15.84 -4.13 -22.96
C LEU A 190 14.61 -4.41 -23.83
N PHE A 191 13.44 -3.86 -23.46
CA PHE A 191 12.21 -4.01 -24.23
C PHE A 191 12.26 -3.31 -25.60
N LEU A 192 12.98 -2.20 -25.68
CA LEU A 192 13.14 -1.44 -26.92
C LEU A 192 14.14 -2.06 -27.91
N ASP A 193 15.08 -2.86 -27.42
CA ASP A 193 15.91 -3.69 -28.28
C ASP A 193 15.08 -4.83 -28.88
N GLU A 194 14.82 -4.76 -30.18
CA GLU A 194 13.97 -5.73 -30.87
C GLU A 194 14.54 -7.16 -30.82
N ASN A 195 15.87 -7.31 -30.87
CA ASN A 195 16.49 -8.63 -30.82
C ASN A 195 16.31 -9.25 -29.44
N ILE A 196 16.57 -8.48 -28.39
CA ILE A 196 16.42 -8.96 -27.01
C ILE A 196 14.94 -9.23 -26.70
N ARG A 197 14.04 -8.30 -27.06
CA ARG A 197 12.59 -8.46 -26.88
C ARG A 197 12.07 -9.73 -27.54
N ASN A 198 12.49 -10.02 -28.78
CA ASN A 198 12.02 -11.18 -29.52
C ASN A 198 12.63 -12.50 -29.00
N ASP A 199 13.91 -12.49 -28.62
CA ASP A 199 14.60 -13.67 -28.06
C ASP A 199 14.03 -14.06 -26.68
N LEU A 200 13.79 -13.08 -25.80
CA LEU A 200 13.18 -13.30 -24.49
C LEU A 200 11.65 -13.34 -24.52
N LYS A 201 11.03 -13.12 -25.69
CA LYS A 201 9.57 -12.99 -25.88
C LYS A 201 8.91 -12.10 -24.81
N VAL A 202 9.44 -10.88 -24.64
CA VAL A 202 8.95 -9.91 -23.66
C VAL A 202 7.68 -9.25 -24.17
N GLY A 203 6.62 -9.25 -23.35
CA GLY A 203 5.35 -8.59 -23.61
C GLY A 203 5.00 -7.58 -22.53
N LEU A 204 4.01 -6.73 -22.83
CA LEU A 204 3.41 -5.77 -21.89
C LEU A 204 1.94 -6.10 -21.68
N ASP A 205 1.47 -6.01 -20.45
CA ASP A 205 0.06 -6.18 -20.09
C ASP A 205 -0.75 -4.89 -20.37
N SER A 206 -0.87 -4.56 -21.67
CA SER A 206 -1.47 -3.30 -22.13
C SER A 206 -2.94 -3.11 -21.75
N LEU A 207 -3.66 -4.16 -21.35
CA LEU A 207 -5.09 -4.09 -21.00
C LEU A 207 -5.34 -4.30 -19.50
N SER A 208 -4.28 -4.29 -18.69
CA SER A 208 -4.35 -4.54 -17.25
C SER A 208 -5.11 -5.82 -16.91
N ILE A 209 -4.82 -6.91 -17.63
CA ILE A 209 -5.46 -8.21 -17.40
C ILE A 209 -4.97 -8.82 -16.09
N ILE A 210 -3.67 -8.68 -15.80
CA ILE A 210 -3.01 -9.16 -14.58
C ILE A 210 -2.61 -7.97 -13.70
N PHE A 211 -1.97 -6.96 -14.30
CA PHE A 211 -1.31 -5.87 -13.61
C PHE A 211 -2.03 -4.54 -13.80
N GLN A 212 -2.45 -3.91 -12.70
CA GLN A 212 -2.99 -2.55 -12.71
C GLN A 212 -2.00 -1.57 -12.07
N ASN A 213 -1.31 -0.80 -12.89
CA ASN A 213 -0.64 0.41 -12.45
C ASN A 213 -1.68 1.52 -12.28
N LEU A 214 -1.72 2.18 -11.12
CA LEU A 214 -2.78 3.15 -10.80
C LEU A 214 -2.48 4.56 -11.31
N ASN A 215 -1.21 4.92 -11.51
CA ASN A 215 -0.86 6.25 -12.02
C ASN A 215 -1.33 6.44 -13.47
N GLY A 216 -2.24 7.38 -13.70
CA GLY A 216 -2.83 7.65 -15.01
C GLY A 216 -4.12 6.86 -15.29
N ALA A 217 -4.48 5.89 -14.45
CA ALA A 217 -5.67 5.04 -14.61
C ALA A 217 -6.74 5.25 -13.53
N GLN A 218 -6.52 6.17 -12.58
CA GLN A 218 -7.33 6.30 -11.36
C GLN A 218 -8.83 6.46 -11.62
N GLU A 219 -9.22 7.15 -12.69
CA GLU A 219 -10.62 7.42 -13.03
C GLU A 219 -11.37 6.20 -13.56
N PHE A 220 -10.66 5.17 -14.02
CA PHE A 220 -11.23 3.96 -14.61
C PHE A 220 -11.24 2.77 -13.64
N VAL A 221 -10.57 2.88 -12.50
CA VAL A 221 -10.40 1.78 -11.55
C VAL A 221 -11.35 1.97 -10.37
N THR A 222 -12.22 0.99 -10.16
CA THR A 222 -13.24 1.01 -9.11
C THR A 222 -13.31 -0.32 -8.38
N ILE A 223 -13.88 -0.33 -7.18
CA ILE A 223 -14.25 -1.57 -6.49
C ILE A 223 -15.65 -1.98 -6.95
N ARG A 224 -15.79 -3.24 -7.36
CA ARG A 224 -17.08 -3.91 -7.59
C ARG A 224 -17.27 -5.03 -6.59
N LYS A 225 -18.52 -5.23 -6.17
CA LYS A 225 -18.88 -6.38 -5.33
C LYS A 225 -19.39 -7.50 -6.23
N GLU A 226 -18.70 -8.63 -6.23
CA GLU A 226 -19.12 -9.84 -6.93
C GLU A 226 -19.01 -11.03 -6.00
N ASN A 227 -20.03 -11.89 -5.95
CA ASN A 227 -20.05 -13.10 -5.11
C ASN A 227 -19.70 -12.86 -3.63
N ASN A 228 -20.11 -11.72 -3.07
CA ASN A 228 -19.77 -11.25 -1.71
C ASN A 228 -18.31 -10.87 -1.47
N GLU A 229 -17.49 -10.82 -2.51
CA GLU A 229 -16.12 -10.33 -2.46
C GLU A 229 -16.02 -8.97 -3.17
N ALA A 230 -15.14 -8.11 -2.65
CA ALA A 230 -14.76 -6.87 -3.31
C ALA A 230 -13.63 -7.17 -4.29
N MET A 231 -13.83 -6.79 -5.55
CA MET A 231 -12.87 -6.96 -6.62
C MET A 231 -12.55 -5.62 -7.26
N ILE A 232 -11.32 -5.46 -7.74
CA ILE A 232 -10.97 -4.32 -8.56
C ILE A 232 -11.42 -4.55 -9.99
N TYR A 233 -12.02 -3.50 -10.55
CA TYR A 233 -12.50 -3.49 -11.92
C TYR A 233 -11.97 -2.26 -12.65
N ASN A 234 -11.32 -2.50 -13.78
CA ASN A 234 -10.93 -1.46 -14.72
C ASN A 234 -12.02 -1.31 -15.80
N SER A 235 -12.74 -0.20 -15.79
CA SER A 235 -13.86 0.06 -16.71
C SER A 235 -13.43 0.41 -18.13
N LEU A 236 -12.19 0.87 -18.33
CA LEU A 236 -11.68 1.20 -19.66
C LEU A 236 -11.42 -0.06 -20.48
N TYR A 237 -10.87 -1.09 -19.86
CA TYR A 237 -10.51 -2.35 -20.51
C TYR A 237 -11.49 -3.50 -20.23
N ILE A 238 -12.43 -3.30 -19.31
CA ILE A 238 -13.41 -4.33 -18.88
C ILE A 238 -12.65 -5.54 -18.33
N THR A 239 -11.70 -5.28 -17.43
CA THR A 239 -10.86 -6.30 -16.81
C THR A 239 -10.99 -6.28 -15.29
N TYR A 240 -10.64 -7.40 -14.65
CA TYR A 240 -10.52 -7.54 -13.21
C TYR A 240 -9.05 -7.82 -12.88
N PRO A 241 -8.22 -6.77 -12.71
CA PRO A 241 -6.79 -6.93 -12.47
C PRO A 241 -6.51 -7.76 -11.20
N LEU A 242 -5.45 -8.56 -11.28
CA LEU A 242 -5.09 -9.53 -10.26
C LEU A 242 -4.08 -8.98 -9.25
N ILE A 243 -3.34 -7.93 -9.62
CA ILE A 243 -2.33 -7.28 -8.78
C ILE A 243 -2.39 -5.78 -9.05
N LEU A 244 -2.36 -4.98 -7.99
CA LEU A 244 -2.41 -3.52 -8.04
C LEU A 244 -1.07 -2.93 -7.64
N HIS A 245 -0.68 -1.86 -8.32
CA HIS A 245 0.50 -1.07 -8.00
C HIS A 245 0.11 0.41 -7.90
N GLY A 246 0.21 0.95 -6.70
CA GLY A 246 -0.01 2.36 -6.37
C GLY A 246 1.15 3.24 -6.77
N ASN A 247 1.71 3.04 -7.96
CA ASN A 247 2.91 3.70 -8.44
C ASN A 247 2.77 5.23 -8.45
N GLY A 248 3.91 5.91 -8.26
CA GLY A 248 3.98 7.37 -8.27
C GLY A 248 3.03 8.02 -7.24
N PRO A 249 2.12 8.94 -7.67
CA PRO A 249 1.22 9.66 -6.77
C PRO A 249 0.00 8.84 -6.32
N ALA A 250 -0.16 7.59 -6.78
CA ALA A 250 -1.39 6.81 -6.56
C ALA A 250 -1.44 6.04 -5.23
N LYS A 251 -0.46 6.22 -4.34
CA LYS A 251 -0.36 5.52 -3.03
C LYS A 251 -1.61 5.70 -2.15
N ILE A 252 -2.19 6.90 -2.12
CA ILE A 252 -3.41 7.17 -1.33
C ILE A 252 -4.60 6.37 -1.88
N LEU A 253 -4.74 6.27 -3.20
CA LEU A 253 -5.82 5.49 -3.83
C LEU A 253 -5.65 3.99 -3.52
N LEU A 254 -4.42 3.48 -3.56
CA LEU A 254 -4.13 2.11 -3.15
C LEU A 254 -4.52 1.86 -1.68
N ASN A 255 -4.18 2.78 -0.77
CA ASN A 255 -4.60 2.71 0.64
C ASN A 255 -6.14 2.71 0.79
N GLN A 256 -6.85 3.43 -0.08
CA GLN A 256 -8.31 3.40 -0.09
C GLN A 256 -8.84 2.03 -0.50
N PHE A 257 -8.29 1.43 -1.56
CA PHE A 257 -8.70 0.11 -2.03
C PHE A 257 -8.41 -0.99 -1.03
N GLU A 258 -7.27 -0.93 -0.34
CA GLU A 258 -6.90 -1.86 0.72
C GLU A 258 -7.99 -2.05 1.77
N ASN A 259 -8.71 -0.99 2.15
CA ASN A 259 -9.78 -1.06 3.16
C ASN A 259 -10.93 -1.98 2.76
N TYR A 260 -11.03 -2.35 1.48
CA TYR A 260 -12.11 -3.15 0.93
C TYR A 260 -11.65 -4.46 0.32
N LEU A 261 -10.35 -4.69 0.09
CA LEU A 261 -9.89 -5.92 -0.57
C LEU A 261 -9.47 -6.97 0.47
N GLY A 262 -9.64 -8.23 0.09
CA GLY A 262 -9.32 -9.39 0.91
C GLY A 262 -10.05 -9.41 2.27
N GLU A 263 -9.32 -9.77 3.33
CA GLU A 263 -9.90 -9.92 4.69
C GLU A 263 -10.49 -8.63 5.26
N ASN A 264 -10.05 -7.45 4.78
CA ASN A 264 -10.51 -6.17 5.32
C ASN A 264 -12.00 -5.93 5.02
N TYR A 265 -12.52 -6.49 3.91
CA TYR A 265 -13.96 -6.42 3.59
C TYR A 265 -14.81 -7.17 4.63
N LEU A 266 -14.40 -8.41 4.93
CA LEU A 266 -15.10 -9.31 5.83
C LEU A 266 -14.96 -8.87 7.30
N GLN A 267 -13.78 -8.34 7.66
CA GLN A 267 -13.56 -7.77 8.98
C GLN A 267 -14.47 -6.57 9.25
N LYS A 268 -15.01 -5.86 8.26
CA LYS A 268 -15.93 -4.73 8.51
C LYS A 268 -17.25 -5.18 9.18
N GLU A 269 -17.68 -6.42 8.96
CA GLU A 269 -18.84 -6.99 9.66
C GLU A 269 -18.49 -7.50 11.07
N GLU A 270 -17.25 -7.95 11.30
CA GLU A 270 -16.80 -8.46 12.61
C GLU A 270 -16.20 -7.40 13.54
N THR A 271 -15.54 -6.37 13.01
CA THR A 271 -14.91 -5.24 13.76
C THR A 271 -15.92 -4.24 14.32
N LEU A 272 -17.20 -4.35 13.95
CA LEU A 272 -18.30 -3.70 14.66
C LEU A 272 -18.62 -4.36 16.00
N LYS A 273 -18.00 -5.50 16.34
CA LYS A 273 -18.04 -6.04 17.69
C LYS A 273 -17.06 -5.24 18.56
N PRO A 274 -17.52 -4.60 19.64
CA PRO A 274 -16.63 -3.87 20.55
C PRO A 274 -15.46 -4.75 20.96
N TYR A 275 -14.25 -4.19 20.98
CA TYR A 275 -13.08 -4.87 21.52
C TYR A 275 -13.33 -5.18 23.00
N GLN A 276 -13.81 -6.39 23.29
CA GLN A 276 -14.31 -6.82 24.61
C GLN A 276 -13.22 -7.35 25.55
N ASN A 277 -11.95 -6.99 25.33
CA ASN A 277 -10.89 -7.37 26.26
C ASN A 277 -10.73 -6.27 27.30
N SER A 278 -11.28 -6.49 28.49
CA SER A 278 -10.99 -5.69 29.68
C SER A 278 -9.52 -5.88 30.08
N ILE A 279 -8.62 -5.08 29.51
CA ILE A 279 -7.24 -4.99 29.99
C ILE A 279 -7.31 -4.67 31.50
N LYS A 280 -6.47 -5.31 32.32
CA LYS A 280 -6.41 -4.98 33.75
C LYS A 280 -5.74 -3.61 33.91
N GLU A 281 -6.27 -2.74 34.77
CA GLU A 281 -5.81 -1.35 34.92
C GLU A 281 -4.29 -1.19 35.11
N HIS A 282 -3.62 -2.12 35.80
CA HIS A 282 -2.16 -2.05 36.00
C HIS A 282 -1.35 -2.24 34.71
N LEU A 283 -1.95 -2.86 33.68
CA LEU A 283 -1.36 -3.05 32.35
C LEU A 283 -1.65 -1.87 31.41
N PHE A 284 -2.37 -0.84 31.87
CA PHE A 284 -2.67 0.30 31.03
C PHE A 284 -1.39 1.06 30.70
N PRO A 285 -1.18 1.42 29.42
CA PRO A 285 -0.01 2.20 29.04
C PRO A 285 -0.08 3.59 29.67
N THR A 286 1.07 4.25 29.77
CA THR A 286 1.10 5.65 30.19
C THR A 286 0.78 6.53 28.98
N ILE A 287 -0.14 7.48 29.10
CA ILE A 287 -0.58 8.32 27.98
C ILE A 287 -0.40 9.81 28.28
N CYS A 288 -0.06 10.58 27.26
CA CYS A 288 -0.10 12.03 27.29
C CYS A 288 -1.41 12.49 26.65
N VAL A 289 -2.29 13.13 27.44
CA VAL A 289 -3.51 13.76 26.90
C VAL A 289 -3.21 15.24 26.71
N SER A 290 -3.29 15.71 25.46
CA SER A 290 -2.91 17.06 25.07
C SER A 290 -4.13 17.82 24.54
N ILE A 291 -4.56 18.82 25.30
CA ILE A 291 -5.76 19.63 25.07
C ILE A 291 -5.38 20.96 24.43
N PHE A 292 -6.11 21.35 23.38
CA PHE A 292 -5.91 22.61 22.67
C PHE A 292 -7.17 23.48 22.67
N ILE A 293 -7.11 24.61 23.36
CA ILE A 293 -8.12 25.68 23.32
C ILE A 293 -7.51 26.83 22.50
N GLN A 294 -7.64 26.73 21.17
CA GLN A 294 -6.89 27.56 20.21
C GLN A 294 -7.76 28.55 19.42
N LYS A 295 -9.07 28.49 19.61
CA LYS A 295 -10.07 29.38 19.00
C LYS A 295 -11.26 29.58 19.96
N PRO A 296 -12.13 30.58 19.74
CA PRO A 296 -13.37 30.74 20.49
C PRO A 296 -14.31 29.56 20.34
N ILE A 297 -14.52 28.85 21.46
CA ILE A 297 -15.34 27.65 21.55
C ILE A 297 -16.28 27.83 22.75
N PRO A 298 -17.60 27.60 22.60
CA PRO A 298 -18.52 27.56 23.72
C PRO A 298 -18.33 26.28 24.55
N TYR A 299 -18.76 26.29 25.81
CA TYR A 299 -18.80 25.09 26.67
C TYR A 299 -17.43 24.45 26.98
N VAL A 300 -16.38 25.27 27.10
CA VAL A 300 -15.02 24.79 27.46
C VAL A 300 -14.99 24.20 28.87
N GLU A 301 -15.82 24.69 29.78
CA GLU A 301 -15.93 24.17 31.15
C GLU A 301 -16.45 22.73 31.12
N GLU A 302 -17.54 22.48 30.40
CA GLU A 302 -18.13 21.15 30.23
C GLU A 302 -17.17 20.20 29.50
N PHE A 303 -16.40 20.71 28.54
CA PHE A 303 -15.33 19.95 27.91
C PHE A 303 -14.27 19.51 28.94
N LEU A 304 -13.77 20.42 29.76
CA LEU A 304 -12.78 20.12 30.80
C LEU A 304 -13.33 19.14 31.85
N ILE A 305 -14.59 19.29 32.25
CA ILE A 305 -15.28 18.33 33.11
C ILE A 305 -15.28 16.93 32.46
N LYS A 306 -15.64 16.82 31.19
CA LYS A 306 -15.60 15.53 30.47
C LYS A 306 -14.20 14.92 30.39
N ILE A 307 -13.16 15.73 30.24
CA ILE A 307 -11.77 15.26 30.33
C ILE A 307 -11.51 14.66 31.72
N SER A 308 -11.99 15.30 32.78
CA SER A 308 -11.87 14.77 34.15
C SER A 308 -12.65 13.47 34.36
N GLU A 309 -13.69 13.22 33.57
CA GLU A 309 -14.52 12.01 33.62
C GLU A 309 -14.04 10.87 32.72
N LEU A 310 -12.99 11.07 31.90
CA LEU A 310 -12.41 10.00 31.09
C LEU A 310 -12.11 8.76 31.95
N ASP A 311 -12.65 7.63 31.51
CA ASP A 311 -12.56 6.33 32.16
C ASP A 311 -11.20 5.70 31.90
N TYR A 312 -10.17 6.29 32.50
CA TYR A 312 -8.78 5.86 32.42
C TYR A 312 -8.07 6.22 33.72
N PRO A 313 -7.17 5.37 34.29
CA PRO A 313 -6.49 5.69 35.54
C PRO A 313 -5.77 7.03 35.45
N LYS A 314 -6.19 8.03 36.23
CA LYS A 314 -5.62 9.40 36.18
C LYS A 314 -4.11 9.41 36.44
N ARG A 315 -3.62 8.52 37.30
CA ARG A 315 -2.19 8.27 37.57
C ARG A 315 -1.40 7.68 36.39
N LYS A 316 -2.06 7.34 35.28
CA LYS A 316 -1.44 6.93 34.01
C LYS A 316 -1.56 8.01 32.93
N ILE A 317 -2.18 9.15 33.24
CA ILE A 317 -2.32 10.28 32.32
C ILE A 317 -1.36 11.40 32.72
N ASN A 318 -0.52 11.80 31.78
CA ASN A 318 0.20 13.07 31.81
C ASN A 318 -0.65 14.11 31.05
N LEU A 319 -1.20 15.09 31.75
CA LEU A 319 -2.11 16.08 31.14
C LEU A 319 -1.35 17.32 30.69
N TYR A 320 -1.53 17.70 29.43
CA TYR A 320 -1.02 18.92 28.84
C TYR A 320 -2.18 19.77 28.34
N ILE A 321 -2.25 21.04 28.74
CA ILE A 321 -3.29 21.97 28.28
C ILE A 321 -2.62 23.19 27.67
N ALA A 322 -2.97 23.52 26.42
CA ALA A 322 -2.56 24.74 25.77
C ALA A 322 -3.78 25.61 25.43
N ASN A 323 -3.91 26.72 26.14
CA ASN A 323 -4.91 27.75 25.92
C ASN A 323 -4.26 29.04 25.43
N ASN A 324 -4.75 29.59 24.32
CA ASN A 324 -4.42 30.94 23.87
C ASN A 324 -5.64 31.88 23.85
N GLN A 325 -6.76 31.44 24.43
CA GLN A 325 -7.99 32.20 24.48
C GLN A 325 -8.13 32.94 25.82
N LYS A 326 -8.12 34.27 25.74
CA LYS A 326 -8.10 35.15 26.93
C LYS A 326 -9.24 34.87 27.91
N TYR A 327 -10.43 34.57 27.40
CA TYR A 327 -11.64 34.33 28.21
C TYR A 327 -11.67 32.94 28.85
N ASN A 328 -10.76 32.02 28.48
CA ASN A 328 -10.64 30.71 29.13
C ASN A 328 -9.45 30.64 30.11
N ILE A 329 -8.70 31.72 30.31
CA ILE A 329 -7.50 31.71 31.17
C ILE A 329 -7.85 31.29 32.60
N GLU A 330 -8.82 31.96 33.21
CA GLU A 330 -9.25 31.71 34.59
C GLU A 330 -9.78 30.28 34.75
N MET A 331 -10.70 29.87 33.87
CA MET A 331 -11.27 28.53 33.82
C MET A 331 -10.21 27.41 33.71
N VAL A 332 -9.16 27.60 32.91
CA VAL A 332 -8.08 26.61 32.78
C VAL A 332 -7.23 26.51 34.05
N GLU A 333 -6.97 27.64 34.72
CA GLU A 333 -6.24 27.61 36.00
C GLU A 333 -7.08 27.01 37.13
N GLU A 334 -8.39 27.28 37.18
CA GLU A 334 -9.31 26.65 38.13
C GLU A 334 -9.33 25.13 37.95
N PHE A 335 -9.46 24.67 36.71
CA PHE A 335 -9.40 23.25 36.39
C PHE A 335 -8.07 22.62 36.81
N ARG A 336 -6.95 23.31 36.55
CA ARG A 336 -5.63 22.84 37.00
C ARG A 336 -5.59 22.68 38.51
N GLN A 337 -5.97 23.71 39.27
CA GLN A 337 -5.93 23.67 40.74
C GLN A 337 -6.79 22.54 41.31
N GLN A 338 -7.93 22.26 40.69
CA GLN A 338 -8.83 21.21 41.14
C GLN A 338 -8.29 19.79 40.84
N TRP A 339 -7.59 19.61 39.71
CA TRP A 339 -7.33 18.27 39.18
C TRP A 339 -5.85 17.86 39.10
N GLU A 340 -4.89 18.77 39.21
CA GLU A 340 -3.47 18.48 38.94
C GLU A 340 -2.92 17.32 39.77
N ASP A 341 -3.31 17.21 41.04
CA ASP A 341 -2.84 16.20 41.98
C ASP A 341 -3.36 14.78 41.69
N PHE A 342 -4.37 14.61 40.84
CA PHE A 342 -4.91 13.30 40.46
C PHE A 342 -4.15 12.67 39.29
N TYR A 343 -3.55 13.51 38.44
CA TYR A 343 -2.82 13.09 37.26
C TYR A 343 -1.40 12.62 37.59
N ALA A 344 -0.75 11.94 36.65
CA ALA A 344 0.66 11.55 36.78
C ALA A 344 1.58 12.77 36.72
N SER A 345 1.27 13.67 35.79
CA SER A 345 1.86 15.00 35.70
C SER A 345 0.89 15.95 35.02
N PHE A 346 1.08 17.26 35.23
CA PHE A 346 0.23 18.30 34.67
C PHE A 346 1.11 19.43 34.10
N SER A 347 0.75 19.95 32.94
CA SER A 347 1.43 21.10 32.32
C SER A 347 0.43 21.99 31.63
N VAL A 348 0.51 23.30 31.89
CA VAL A 348 -0.37 24.30 31.27
C VAL A 348 0.48 25.35 30.55
N ILE A 349 0.09 25.66 29.33
CA ILE A 349 0.49 26.88 28.62
C ILE A 349 -0.78 27.74 28.47
N ASN A 350 -0.89 28.79 29.28
CA ASN A 350 -2.05 29.66 29.33
C ASN A 350 -1.65 31.08 28.87
N SER A 351 -1.50 31.27 27.55
CA SER A 351 -0.96 32.51 26.99
C SER A 351 -1.50 32.78 25.59
N VAL A 352 -2.00 34.00 25.39
CA VAL A 352 -2.53 34.50 24.11
C VAL A 352 -1.44 34.65 23.03
N ASP A 353 -0.17 34.70 23.42
CA ASP A 353 0.96 34.96 22.51
C ASP A 353 1.51 33.67 21.88
N VAL A 354 1.12 32.50 22.40
CA VAL A 354 1.62 31.22 21.91
C VAL A 354 0.82 30.78 20.70
N LYS A 355 1.53 30.62 19.57
CA LYS A 355 0.96 30.10 18.33
C LYS A 355 0.65 28.61 18.46
N GLU A 356 -0.44 28.17 17.85
CA GLU A 356 -0.92 26.79 17.91
C GLU A 356 0.14 25.75 17.52
N TYR A 357 0.88 25.96 16.43
CA TYR A 357 1.91 24.99 16.01
C TYR A 357 3.03 24.82 17.05
N ILE A 358 3.35 25.88 17.82
CA ILE A 358 4.33 25.85 18.92
C ILE A 358 3.75 25.03 20.07
N ALA A 359 2.50 25.29 20.45
CA ALA A 359 1.82 24.53 21.49
C ALA A 359 1.73 23.04 21.15
N ARG A 360 1.34 22.70 19.91
CA ARG A 360 1.28 21.30 19.44
C ARG A 360 2.66 20.65 19.47
N THR A 361 3.70 21.33 19.00
CA THR A 361 5.09 20.84 19.08
C THR A 361 5.54 20.60 20.53
N ASN A 362 5.21 21.52 21.44
CA ASN A 362 5.53 21.40 22.86
C ASN A 362 4.82 20.20 23.52
N SER A 363 3.61 19.85 23.06
CA SER A 363 2.91 18.65 23.55
C SER A 363 3.66 17.35 23.20
N PHE A 364 4.28 17.26 22.01
CA PHE A 364 5.14 16.13 21.66
C PHE A 364 6.41 16.09 22.53
N ILE A 365 7.02 17.24 22.81
CA ILE A 365 8.19 17.34 23.69
C ILE A 365 7.81 16.89 25.11
N TYR A 366 6.64 17.32 25.59
CA TYR A 366 6.11 16.94 26.90
C TYR A 366 5.81 15.44 26.99
N ALA A 367 5.17 14.85 25.98
CA ALA A 367 4.91 13.41 25.90
C ALA A 367 6.22 12.61 25.95
N LYS A 368 7.25 13.04 25.20
CA LYS A 368 8.58 12.42 25.23
C LYS A 368 9.26 12.57 26.61
N LYS A 369 9.21 13.77 27.21
CA LYS A 369 9.80 14.05 28.53
C LYS A 369 9.17 13.19 29.64
N THR A 370 7.86 13.01 29.59
CA THR A 370 7.09 12.20 30.54
C THR A 370 7.16 10.69 30.25
N LYS A 371 7.87 10.28 29.18
CA LYS A 371 7.96 8.88 28.74
C LYS A 371 6.58 8.26 28.52
N SER A 372 5.64 9.03 27.99
CA SER A 372 4.33 8.53 27.62
C SER A 372 4.46 7.58 26.43
N GLU A 373 3.79 6.43 26.51
CA GLU A 373 3.76 5.42 25.45
C GLU A 373 2.86 5.87 24.29
N PHE A 374 1.79 6.62 24.60
CA PHE A 374 0.88 7.19 23.61
C PHE A 374 0.70 8.70 23.81
N LEU A 375 0.38 9.39 22.72
CA LEU A 375 -0.03 10.80 22.71
C LEU A 375 -1.44 10.90 22.12
N PHE A 376 -2.38 11.36 22.93
CA PHE A 376 -3.76 11.62 22.55
C PHE A 376 -3.97 13.12 22.46
N ILE A 377 -4.20 13.64 21.25
CA ILE A 377 -4.42 15.06 20.99
C ILE A 377 -5.92 15.29 20.83
N VAL A 378 -6.45 16.26 21.58
CA VAL A 378 -7.86 16.64 21.53
C VAL A 378 -7.98 18.17 21.46
N ASP A 379 -8.77 18.65 20.51
CA ASP A 379 -9.15 20.06 20.43
C ASP A 379 -10.44 20.27 21.22
N ALA A 380 -10.58 21.44 21.86
CA ALA A 380 -11.67 21.70 22.80
C ALA A 380 -13.08 21.76 22.18
N ASP A 381 -13.19 21.70 20.85
CA ASP A 381 -14.45 21.57 20.11
C ASP A 381 -14.83 20.10 19.84
N SER A 382 -14.08 19.15 20.38
CA SER A 382 -14.39 17.72 20.36
C SER A 382 -15.18 17.31 21.61
N HIS A 383 -16.19 16.44 21.44
CA HIS A 383 -16.88 15.82 22.56
C HIS A 383 -16.50 14.34 22.65
N LEU A 384 -15.94 13.95 23.80
CA LEU A 384 -15.48 12.58 24.04
C LEU A 384 -16.48 11.84 24.94
N ASP A 385 -16.72 10.57 24.61
CA ASP A 385 -17.30 9.62 25.55
C ASP A 385 -16.24 9.22 26.60
N PRO A 386 -16.63 8.91 27.85
CA PRO A 386 -15.69 8.52 28.89
C PRO A 386 -14.74 7.39 28.49
N SER A 387 -15.20 6.45 27.66
CA SER A 387 -14.44 5.29 27.20
C SER A 387 -13.50 5.56 26.01
N ALA A 388 -13.40 6.80 25.51
CA ALA A 388 -12.67 7.12 24.28
C ALA A 388 -11.18 6.70 24.26
N LEU A 389 -10.56 6.54 25.43
CA LEU A 389 -9.15 6.13 25.57
C LEU A 389 -8.92 4.62 25.65
N LYS A 390 -9.98 3.82 25.71
CA LYS A 390 -9.94 2.36 25.93
C LYS A 390 -10.17 1.53 24.65
N ILE A 391 -10.15 2.16 23.47
CA ILE A 391 -10.48 1.55 22.17
C ILE A 391 -9.36 0.65 21.66
#